data_AF-A0A328IU32-F1
#
_entry.id   AF-A0A328IU32-F1
#
_cell.length_a   1.000
_cell.length_b   1.000
_cell.length_c   1.000
_cell.angle_alpha   90.00
_cell.angle_beta   90.00
_cell.angle_gamma   90.00
#
_symmetry.space_group_name_H-M   'P 1'
#
loop_
_entity.id
_entity.type
_entity.pdbx_description
1 polymer ?
#
loop_
_entity_poly.entity_id
_entity_poly.type
_entity_poly.pdbx_seq_one_letter_code
_entity_poly.pdbx_strand_id
1 'polypeptide(L)'
;MQRSSRAIPGAADFGIIDLIREVNITGVPRHISPNRHSDSRTDILRDMAVYRPNEGVIAVVYDDVSDSVKVCTKLEKANESLADWFLIFPESLSDAKTTESGPWKL
;
A
#
# COMPACT_ATOMS: atom_id res chain seq x y z
N MET A 1 -4.61 30.97 -12.86
CA MET A 1 -5.42 29.76 -12.57
C MET A 1 -4.67 28.55 -13.15
N GLN A 2 -3.88 27.83 -12.35
CA GLN A 2 -3.11 26.67 -12.83
C GLN A 2 -3.97 25.39 -12.77
N ARG A 3 -3.89 24.58 -13.83
CA ARG A 3 -4.68 23.36 -14.03
C ARG A 3 -4.06 22.23 -13.19
N SER A 4 -4.76 21.80 -12.14
CA SER A 4 -4.35 20.75 -11.19
C SER A 4 -4.03 19.39 -11.84
N SER A 5 -4.55 19.12 -13.04
CA SER A 5 -4.24 17.90 -13.80
C SER A 5 -2.78 17.74 -14.23
N ARG A 6 -1.97 18.82 -14.19
CA ARG A 6 -0.56 18.77 -14.56
C ARG A 6 0.37 18.40 -13.39
N ALA A 7 -0.07 18.60 -12.15
CA ALA A 7 0.74 18.36 -10.95
C ALA A 7 0.62 16.90 -10.45
N ILE A 8 -0.53 16.27 -10.66
CA ILE A 8 -0.79 14.88 -10.26
C ILE A 8 -1.37 14.14 -11.47
N PRO A 9 -0.59 13.28 -12.14
CA PRO A 9 -1.09 12.40 -13.19
C PRO A 9 -2.22 11.53 -12.65
N GLY A 10 -3.32 11.42 -13.41
CA GLY A 10 -4.52 10.68 -13.03
C GLY A 10 -5.42 11.36 -12.00
N ALA A 11 -5.13 12.60 -11.56
CA ALA A 11 -5.91 13.27 -10.51
C ALA A 11 -7.43 13.32 -10.76
N ALA A 12 -7.83 13.49 -12.02
CA ALA A 12 -9.25 13.45 -12.39
C ALA A 12 -9.85 12.06 -12.16
N ASP A 13 -9.11 11.01 -12.54
CA ASP A 13 -9.57 9.62 -12.48
C ASP A 13 -9.58 9.08 -11.05
N PHE A 14 -8.72 9.61 -10.18
CA PHE A 14 -8.72 9.32 -8.74
C PHE A 14 -9.84 10.03 -7.96
N GLY A 15 -10.59 10.95 -8.58
CA GLY A 15 -11.64 11.72 -7.90
C GLY A 15 -11.11 12.77 -6.92
N ILE A 16 -9.80 13.08 -6.92
CA ILE A 16 -9.20 13.99 -5.93
C ILE A 16 -9.64 15.45 -6.12
N ILE A 17 -10.10 15.81 -7.31
CA ILE A 17 -10.51 17.18 -7.64
C ILE A 17 -11.73 17.62 -6.83
N ASP A 18 -12.72 16.73 -6.67
CA ASP A 18 -13.92 17.03 -5.91
C ASP A 18 -13.62 17.12 -4.42
N LEU A 19 -12.74 16.26 -3.92
CA LEU A 19 -12.22 16.37 -2.55
C LEU A 19 -11.49 17.69 -2.30
N ILE A 20 -10.60 18.10 -3.21
CA ILE A 20 -9.90 19.38 -3.09
C ILE A 20 -10.91 20.53 -3.00
N ARG A 21 -11.97 20.51 -3.82
CA ARG A 21 -13.04 21.52 -3.73
C ARG A 21 -13.74 21.49 -2.38
N GLU A 22 -14.11 20.31 -1.90
CA GLU A 22 -14.79 20.14 -0.62
C GLU A 22 -13.94 20.63 0.55
N VAL A 23 -12.67 20.20 0.63
CA VAL A 23 -11.73 20.63 1.67
C VAL A 23 -11.44 22.13 1.57
N ASN A 24 -11.41 22.69 0.37
CA ASN A 24 -11.22 24.12 0.19
C ASN A 24 -12.44 24.95 0.65
N ILE A 25 -13.66 24.42 0.52
CA ILE A 25 -14.87 25.09 1.02
C ILE A 25 -15.00 24.92 2.54
N THR A 26 -14.84 23.69 3.03
CA THR A 26 -15.16 23.32 4.41
C THR A 26 -14.00 23.53 5.37
N GLY A 27 -12.76 23.48 4.88
CA GLY A 27 -11.55 23.41 5.71
C GLY A 27 -11.36 22.06 6.41
N VAL A 28 -12.29 21.12 6.27
CA VAL A 28 -12.25 19.81 6.96
C VAL A 28 -11.34 18.86 6.17
N PRO A 29 -10.32 18.25 6.78
CA PRO A 29 -9.49 17.26 6.11
C PRO A 29 -10.28 16.04 5.64
N ARG A 30 -9.89 15.47 4.49
CA ARG A 30 -10.53 14.29 3.92
C ARG A 30 -9.49 13.24 3.54
N HIS A 31 -9.86 11.99 3.76
CA HIS A 31 -9.06 10.80 3.42
C HIS A 31 -9.82 9.95 2.41
N ILE A 32 -9.13 9.44 1.40
CA ILE A 32 -9.68 8.48 0.45
C ILE A 32 -8.92 7.18 0.65
N SER A 33 -9.64 6.11 0.98
CA SER A 33 -9.08 4.77 1.02
C SER A 33 -8.37 4.41 -0.28
N PRO A 34 -7.37 3.50 -0.26
CA PRO A 34 -6.57 3.19 -1.43
C PRO A 34 -7.41 2.93 -2.67
N ASN A 35 -7.21 3.73 -3.71
CA ASN A 35 -7.93 3.59 -4.98
C ASN A 35 -6.94 3.23 -6.09
N ARG A 36 -7.31 2.25 -6.92
CA ARG A 36 -6.46 1.75 -8.00
C ARG A 36 -6.79 2.50 -9.27
N HIS A 37 -5.76 3.05 -9.89
CA HIS A 37 -5.84 3.59 -11.24
C HIS A 37 -4.94 2.79 -12.15
N SER A 38 -5.54 2.24 -13.21
CA SER A 38 -4.83 1.51 -14.24
C SER A 38 -5.16 2.12 -15.59
N ASP A 39 -4.14 2.59 -16.29
CA ASP A 39 -4.21 3.06 -17.67
C ASP A 39 -3.13 2.38 -18.52
N SER A 40 -3.04 2.74 -19.79
CA SER A 40 -2.02 2.19 -20.71
C SER A 40 -0.57 2.46 -20.30
N ARG A 41 -0.33 3.36 -19.34
CA ARG A 41 1.00 3.82 -18.94
C ARG A 41 1.39 3.41 -17.53
N THR A 42 0.41 3.15 -16.66
CA THR A 42 0.62 3.04 -15.22
C THR A 42 -0.47 2.22 -14.55
N ASP A 43 -0.07 1.38 -13.59
CA ASP A 43 -0.97 0.61 -12.72
C ASP A 43 -0.55 0.86 -11.27
N ILE A 44 -1.24 1.80 -10.63
CA ILE A 44 -0.85 2.36 -9.33
C ILE A 44 -2.03 2.27 -8.36
N LEU A 45 -1.74 1.93 -7.10
CA LEU A 45 -2.67 1.99 -5.99
C LEU A 45 -2.25 3.13 -5.06
N ARG A 46 -3.08 4.16 -4.89
CA ARG A 46 -2.75 5.32 -4.05
C ARG A 46 -3.65 5.44 -2.85
N ASP A 47 -3.04 5.57 -1.67
CA ASP A 47 -3.69 6.06 -0.47
C ASP A 47 -3.53 7.58 -0.40
N MET A 48 -4.59 8.34 -0.15
CA MET A 48 -4.58 9.79 -0.36
C MET A 48 -5.30 10.56 0.74
N ALA A 49 -4.72 11.70 1.13
CA ALA A 49 -5.31 12.63 2.07
C ALA A 49 -5.18 14.07 1.60
N VAL A 50 -6.23 14.86 1.85
CA VAL A 50 -6.31 16.28 1.47
C VAL A 50 -6.52 17.12 2.72
N TYR A 51 -5.68 18.14 2.87
CA TYR A 51 -5.66 19.05 4.02
C TYR A 51 -5.71 20.51 3.57
N ARG A 52 -6.24 21.38 4.44
CA ARG A 52 -6.12 22.84 4.32
C ARG A 52 -5.34 23.40 5.51
N PRO A 53 -4.00 23.38 5.47
CA PRO A 53 -3.19 23.82 6.61
C PRO A 53 -3.34 25.31 6.91
N ASN A 54 -3.62 26.15 5.89
CA ASN A 54 -3.86 27.59 6.01
C ASN A 54 -4.85 28.06 4.95
N GLU A 55 -5.38 29.29 5.09
CA GLU A 55 -6.20 29.90 4.04
C GLU A 55 -5.44 30.01 2.71
N GLY A 56 -6.10 29.61 1.62
CA GLY A 56 -5.52 29.64 0.28
C GLY A 56 -4.52 28.52 -0.04
N VAL A 57 -4.19 27.65 0.92
CA VAL A 57 -3.27 26.52 0.71
C VAL A 57 -4.01 25.20 0.88
N ILE A 58 -3.93 24.34 -0.15
CA ILE A 58 -4.39 22.95 -0.09
C ILE A 58 -3.18 22.05 -0.26
N ALA A 59 -3.02 21.11 0.68
CA ALA A 59 -1.99 20.07 0.62
C ALA A 59 -2.65 18.73 0.28
N VAL A 60 -2.07 18.02 -0.69
CA VAL A 60 -2.47 16.67 -1.06
C VAL A 60 -1.27 15.77 -0.76
N VAL A 61 -1.47 14.79 0.11
CA VAL A 61 -0.48 13.77 0.44
C VAL A 61 -0.96 12.47 -0.15
N TYR A 62 -0.05 11.72 -0.79
CA TYR A 62 -0.36 10.41 -1.31
C TYR A 62 0.79 9.44 -1.06
N ASP A 63 0.44 8.19 -0.83
CA ASP A 63 1.38 7.06 -0.77
C ASP A 63 1.08 6.07 -1.90
N ASP A 64 2.13 5.59 -2.57
CA ASP A 64 2.00 4.52 -3.56
C ASP A 64 2.17 3.18 -2.85
N VAL A 65 1.04 2.56 -2.56
CA VAL A 65 0.98 1.30 -1.81
C VAL A 65 0.97 0.09 -2.75
N SER A 66 1.23 0.26 -4.04
CA SER A 66 1.21 -0.85 -5.00
C SER A 66 2.29 -1.89 -4.71
N ASP A 67 3.48 -1.48 -4.30
CA ASP A 67 4.58 -2.40 -4.00
C ASP A 67 4.37 -3.14 -2.68
N SER A 68 3.85 -2.46 -1.65
CA SER A 68 3.54 -3.10 -0.36
C SER A 68 2.45 -4.16 -0.51
N VAL A 69 1.39 -3.87 -1.27
CA VAL A 69 0.35 -4.86 -1.57
C VAL A 69 0.91 -6.05 -2.35
N LYS A 70 1.75 -5.84 -3.37
CA LYS A 70 2.38 -6.93 -4.12
C LYS A 70 3.24 -7.84 -3.24
N VAL A 71 3.99 -7.26 -2.29
CA VAL A 71 4.82 -8.02 -1.36
C VAL A 71 3.96 -8.82 -0.39
N CYS A 72 2.92 -8.22 0.20
CA CYS A 72 2.00 -8.93 1.08
C CYS A 72 1.29 -10.08 0.36
N THR A 73 0.78 -9.87 -0.85
CA THR A 73 0.13 -10.93 -1.63
C THR A 73 1.09 -12.07 -1.97
N LYS A 74 2.37 -11.79 -2.27
CA LYS A 74 3.38 -12.84 -2.49
C LYS A 74 3.66 -13.62 -1.22
N LEU A 75 3.72 -12.94 -0.08
CA LEU A 75 3.97 -13.55 1.23
C LEU A 75 2.79 -14.44 1.65
N GLU A 76 1.56 -13.99 1.47
CA GLU A 76 0.35 -14.79 1.70
C GLU A 76 0.36 -16.06 0.85
N LYS A 77 0.59 -15.95 -0.47
CA LYS A 77 0.67 -17.12 -1.35
C LYS A 77 1.78 -18.09 -0.98
N ALA A 78 2.95 -17.58 -0.58
CA ALA A 78 4.03 -18.42 -0.11
C ALA A 78 3.66 -19.14 1.20
N ASN A 79 2.97 -18.45 2.10
CA ASN A 79 2.53 -19.00 3.37
C ASN A 79 1.39 -20.03 3.20
N GLU A 80 0.44 -19.78 2.31
CA GLU A 80 -0.59 -20.76 1.89
C GLU A 80 0.06 -22.00 1.28
N SER A 81 1.01 -21.82 0.37
CA SER A 81 1.75 -22.95 -0.22
C SER A 81 2.55 -23.74 0.82
N LEU A 82 3.11 -23.09 1.84
CA LEU A 82 3.78 -23.76 2.95
C LEU A 82 2.79 -24.52 3.84
N ALA A 83 1.63 -23.93 4.13
CA ALA A 83 0.58 -24.58 4.90
C ALA A 83 0.04 -25.83 4.19
N ASP A 84 -0.20 -25.74 2.88
CA ASP A 84 -0.57 -26.89 2.05
C ASP A 84 0.52 -27.98 2.08
N TRP A 85 1.79 -27.60 1.96
CA TRP A 85 2.89 -28.56 2.02
C TRP A 85 2.99 -29.26 3.40
N PHE A 86 2.71 -28.54 4.48
CA PHE A 86 2.68 -29.08 5.84
C PHE A 86 1.55 -30.11 6.02
N LEU A 87 0.40 -29.89 5.39
CA LEU A 87 -0.71 -30.84 5.40
C LEU A 87 -0.43 -32.10 4.58
N ILE A 88 0.41 -32.00 3.54
CA ILE A 88 0.78 -33.13 2.68
C ILE A 88 1.95 -33.94 3.26
N PHE A 89 2.92 -33.30 3.93
CA PHE A 89 4.14 -33.95 4.44
C PHE A 89 4.50 -33.53 5.89
N PRO A 90 3.72 -33.93 6.91
CA PRO A 90 3.89 -33.48 8.29
C PRO A 90 5.20 -33.97 8.96
N GLU A 91 5.80 -35.05 8.47
CA GLU A 91 7.00 -35.66 9.07
C GLU A 91 8.34 -35.06 8.57
N SER A 92 8.33 -34.33 7.45
CA SER A 92 9.56 -33.98 6.69
C SER A 92 10.49 -32.93 7.34
N LEU A 93 10.06 -32.25 8.41
CA LEU A 93 10.86 -31.23 9.11
C LEU A 93 11.31 -31.66 10.53
N SER A 94 10.96 -32.88 10.96
CA SER A 94 11.35 -33.39 12.27
C SER A 94 12.86 -33.66 12.42
N ASP A 95 13.56 -33.81 11.30
CA ASP A 95 15.02 -34.05 11.27
C ASP A 95 15.87 -32.76 11.37
N ALA A 96 15.27 -31.56 11.31
CA ALA A 96 16.04 -30.30 11.34
C ALA A 96 16.41 -29.81 12.76
N LYS A 97 16.06 -30.56 13.82
CA LYS A 97 16.31 -30.19 15.24
C LYS A 97 17.42 -30.96 15.94
N THR A 98 18.36 -31.57 15.22
CA THR A 98 19.54 -32.21 15.84
C THR A 98 20.83 -31.76 15.17
N THR A 99 21.30 -30.55 15.51
CA THR A 99 22.73 -30.19 15.45
C THR A 99 23.03 -28.94 16.29
N GLU A 100 22.55 -28.89 17.53
CA GLU A 100 23.22 -28.10 18.58
C GLU A 100 24.21 -29.01 19.33
N SER A 101 25.39 -29.21 18.74
CA SER A 101 26.58 -29.69 19.44
C SER A 101 27.74 -28.71 19.22
N GLY A 102 27.60 -27.51 19.80
CA GLY A 102 28.68 -26.52 19.89
C GLY A 102 29.51 -26.71 21.18
N PRO A 103 30.85 -26.54 21.15
CA PRO A 103 31.76 -26.96 22.21
C PRO A 103 31.99 -25.88 23.28
N TRP A 104 30.93 -25.26 23.80
CA TRP A 104 31.06 -24.29 24.89
C TRP A 104 30.07 -24.60 26.01
N LYS A 105 30.50 -25.43 26.96
CA LYS A 105 29.97 -25.45 28.33
C LYS A 105 31.10 -25.03 29.26
N LEU A 106 30.91 -23.89 29.92
CA LEU A 106 31.61 -23.49 31.13
C LEU A 106 30.98 -24.20 32.34
#